data_AF-A0A919VHP1-F1
#
_entry.id   AF-A0A919VHP1-F1
#
_cell.length_a   1.000
_cell.length_b   1.000
_cell.length_c   1.000
_cell.angle_alpha   90.00
_cell.angle_beta   90.00
_cell.angle_gamma   90.00
#
_symmetry.space_group_name_H-M   'P 1'
#
loop_
_entity.id
_entity.type
_entity.pdbx_description
1 polymer ?
#
loop_
_entity_poly.entity_id
_entity_poly.type
_entity_poly.pdbx_seq_one_letter_code
_entity_poly.pdbx_strand_id
1 'polypeptide(L)'
;MVGGAQAGALSCRNPVAPPRGVALLAAAEVSMNERSVGVCLYGAKVPGLEVADDAAWLDAFGVVPQTEEVSGDEYVRELRIPTGEAEELHMTWDVTDDSVRVRHRRAGSVIVDLYREQAILLRVERNGTITAVVMEYGTSDAVGRVRIQVTPEVVIEDKYLRT
;
A
#
# COMPACT_ATOMS: atom_id res chain seq x y z
N MET A 1 -21.11 -49.34 25.11
CA MET A 1 -20.43 -48.79 23.92
C MET A 1 -20.46 -47.28 24.00
N VAL A 2 -19.37 -46.66 24.43
CA VAL A 2 -19.14 -45.21 24.31
C VAL A 2 -17.65 -45.06 24.00
N GLY A 3 -17.34 -44.58 22.80
CA GLY A 3 -15.99 -44.31 22.34
C GLY A 3 -15.53 -42.93 22.79
N GLY A 4 -14.31 -42.84 23.32
CA GLY A 4 -13.62 -41.59 23.58
C GLY A 4 -12.31 -41.58 22.79
N ALA A 5 -12.26 -40.84 21.70
CA ALA A 5 -11.03 -40.59 20.94
C ALA A 5 -10.25 -39.48 21.64
N GLN A 6 -9.04 -39.79 22.12
CA GLN A 6 -8.07 -38.80 22.58
C GLN A 6 -7.40 -38.15 21.36
N ALA A 7 -7.58 -36.85 21.21
CA ALA A 7 -6.80 -36.03 20.29
C ALA A 7 -5.39 -35.83 20.88
N GLY A 8 -4.38 -36.34 20.17
CA GLY A 8 -2.96 -36.17 20.53
C GLY A 8 -2.51 -34.73 20.30
N ALA A 9 -2.02 -34.09 21.36
CA ALA A 9 -1.34 -32.80 21.28
C ALA A 9 0.04 -32.98 20.63
N LEU A 10 0.25 -32.38 19.45
CA LEU A 10 1.55 -32.31 18.80
C LEU A 10 2.35 -31.14 19.40
N SER A 11 3.40 -31.50 20.16
CA SER A 11 4.39 -30.59 20.73
C SER A 11 5.31 -30.04 19.62
N CYS A 12 5.15 -28.77 19.25
CA CYS A 12 6.07 -28.07 18.35
C CYS A 12 7.39 -27.78 19.08
N ARG A 13 8.50 -28.36 18.61
CA ARG A 13 9.85 -28.03 19.06
C ARG A 13 10.30 -26.69 18.43
N ASN A 14 10.89 -25.81 19.24
CA ASN A 14 11.53 -24.58 18.78
C ASN A 14 12.71 -24.86 17.83
N PRO A 15 12.88 -24.14 16.72
CA PRO A 15 14.08 -24.24 15.89
C PRO A 15 15.25 -23.47 16.54
N VAL A 16 16.38 -24.16 16.65
CA VAL A 16 17.68 -23.61 17.06
C VAL A 16 18.28 -22.80 15.92
N ALA A 17 18.71 -21.57 16.21
CA ALA A 17 19.38 -20.69 15.24
C ALA A 17 20.79 -21.21 14.88
N PRO A 18 21.24 -21.09 13.61
CA PRO A 18 22.59 -21.49 13.21
C PRO A 18 23.63 -20.39 13.45
N PRO A 19 24.92 -20.74 13.70
CA PRO A 19 25.99 -19.77 13.83
C PRO A 19 26.48 -19.26 12.46
N ARG A 20 26.99 -18.03 12.45
CA ARG A 20 27.52 -17.32 11.27
C ARG A 20 28.90 -17.84 10.85
N GLY A 21 29.12 -18.05 9.55
CA GLY A 21 30.47 -18.05 8.97
C GLY A 21 30.68 -18.86 7.69
N VAL A 22 30.95 -18.13 6.60
CA VAL A 22 31.71 -18.48 5.38
C VAL A 22 30.99 -19.27 4.25
N ALA A 23 31.20 -18.75 3.04
CA ALA A 23 30.54 -19.02 1.76
C ALA A 23 31.05 -20.24 0.99
N LEU A 24 30.21 -20.83 0.13
CA LEU A 24 30.61 -21.35 -1.20
C LEU A 24 29.39 -21.61 -2.12
N LEU A 25 29.62 -21.45 -3.42
CA LEU A 25 28.69 -21.61 -4.56
C LEU A 25 28.09 -23.01 -4.74
N ALA A 26 26.86 -23.03 -5.29
CA ALA A 26 26.42 -23.79 -6.47
C ALA A 26 25.18 -24.70 -6.31
N ALA A 27 24.35 -24.57 -7.35
CA ALA A 27 23.43 -25.54 -7.97
C ALA A 27 22.09 -25.86 -7.29
N ALA A 28 21.05 -25.65 -8.10
CA ALA A 28 19.65 -25.93 -7.87
C ALA A 28 19.34 -27.43 -7.95
N GLU A 29 18.36 -27.87 -7.16
CA GLU A 29 17.37 -28.86 -7.59
C GLU A 29 16.00 -28.46 -7.03
N VAL A 30 15.13 -28.00 -7.93
CA VAL A 30 13.71 -27.77 -7.68
C VAL A 30 13.04 -29.14 -7.64
N SER A 31 12.72 -29.63 -6.44
CA SER A 31 11.77 -30.72 -6.27
C SER A 31 10.43 -30.12 -5.86
N MET A 32 9.56 -29.96 -6.86
CA MET A 32 8.14 -29.68 -6.67
C MET A 32 7.52 -30.87 -5.94
N ASN A 33 7.19 -30.68 -4.67
CA ASN A 33 6.26 -31.57 -3.98
C ASN A 33 5.05 -30.73 -3.55
N GLU A 34 3.95 -30.95 -4.27
CA GLU A 34 2.62 -30.44 -3.97
C GLU A 34 2.19 -30.93 -2.58
N ARG A 35 2.54 -30.16 -1.56
CA ARG A 35 1.80 -30.16 -0.31
C ARG A 35 1.20 -28.79 -0.17
N SER A 36 -0.11 -28.76 -0.38
CA SER A 36 -1.04 -27.71 0.00
C SER A 36 -0.73 -27.29 1.43
N VAL A 37 0.14 -26.27 1.57
CA VAL A 37 0.27 -25.53 2.82
C VAL A 37 -0.99 -24.69 2.87
N GLY A 38 -2.01 -25.20 3.55
CA GLY A 38 -3.09 -24.38 4.05
C GLY A 38 -2.48 -23.35 4.97
N VAL A 39 -2.17 -22.17 4.41
CA VAL A 39 -1.79 -21.01 5.21
C VAL A 39 -3.05 -20.59 5.94
N CYS A 40 -3.16 -21.01 7.20
CA CYS A 40 -4.11 -20.42 8.13
C CYS A 40 -3.72 -18.94 8.32
N LEU A 41 -4.23 -18.05 7.49
CA LEU A 41 -4.19 -16.61 7.71
C LEU A 41 -5.19 -16.22 8.81
N TYR A 42 -5.09 -16.85 9.99
CA TYR A 42 -5.72 -16.31 11.19
C TYR A 42 -4.74 -15.31 11.79
N GLY A 43 -4.89 -14.03 11.39
CA GLY A 43 -4.30 -12.90 12.12
C GLY A 43 -2.98 -12.34 11.61
N ALA A 44 -2.62 -12.52 10.33
CA ALA A 44 -1.63 -11.63 9.73
C ALA A 44 -2.27 -10.24 9.64
N LYS A 45 -1.91 -9.34 10.58
CA LYS A 45 -2.23 -7.92 10.49
C LYS A 45 -1.74 -7.46 9.12
N VAL A 46 -2.65 -7.16 8.20
CA VAL A 46 -2.29 -6.46 6.97
C VAL A 46 -1.57 -5.20 7.45
N PRO A 47 -0.31 -4.95 7.03
CA PRO A 47 0.35 -3.72 7.43
C PRO A 47 -0.55 -2.57 6.99
N GLY A 48 -0.88 -1.68 7.93
CA GLY A 48 -1.69 -0.50 7.64
C GLY A 48 -1.01 0.36 6.59
N LEU A 49 -1.78 1.27 5.99
CA LEU A 49 -1.37 2.12 4.88
C LEU A 49 0.04 2.72 5.11
N GLU A 50 1.00 2.29 4.29
CA GLU A 50 2.34 2.85 4.26
C GLU A 50 2.35 4.13 3.43
N VAL A 51 2.73 5.25 4.02
CA VAL A 51 2.78 6.55 3.35
C VAL A 51 4.21 7.05 3.29
N ALA A 52 4.62 7.58 2.14
CA ALA A 52 5.91 8.27 2.01
C ALA A 52 6.07 9.38 3.05
N ASP A 53 7.30 9.59 3.51
CA ASP A 53 7.60 10.62 4.50
C ASP A 53 7.39 12.05 3.97
N ASP A 54 7.28 13.00 4.89
CA ASP A 54 7.05 14.41 4.56
C ASP A 54 8.17 15.01 3.70
N ALA A 55 9.40 14.51 3.83
CA ALA A 55 10.54 14.97 3.04
C ALA A 55 10.38 14.59 1.56
N ALA A 56 9.85 13.40 1.27
CA ALA A 56 9.56 12.96 -0.09
C ALA A 56 8.47 13.81 -0.77
N TRP A 57 7.41 14.18 -0.03
CA TRP A 57 6.36 15.06 -0.54
C TRP A 57 6.89 16.48 -0.80
N LEU A 58 7.66 17.02 0.15
CA LEU A 58 8.27 18.34 0.03
C LEU A 58 9.25 18.42 -1.16
N ASP A 59 10.12 17.43 -1.31
CA ASP A 59 11.09 17.37 -2.42
C ASP A 59 10.41 17.29 -3.78
N ALA A 60 9.31 16.52 -3.87
CA ALA A 60 8.65 16.26 -5.14
C ALA A 60 7.69 17.36 -5.58
N PHE A 61 6.96 17.96 -4.64
CA PHE A 61 5.84 18.86 -4.93
C PHE A 61 5.96 20.23 -4.25
N GLY A 62 6.95 20.43 -3.37
CA GLY A 62 7.09 21.66 -2.60
C GLY A 62 6.03 21.84 -1.51
N VAL A 63 5.27 20.79 -1.19
CA VAL A 63 4.19 20.80 -0.21
C VAL A 63 4.32 19.60 0.74
N VAL A 64 3.92 19.80 1.99
CA VAL A 64 3.92 18.77 3.03
C VAL A 64 2.49 18.45 3.45
N PRO A 65 2.14 17.17 3.68
CA PRO A 65 0.78 16.86 4.06
C PRO A 65 0.48 17.34 5.49
N GLN A 66 -0.74 17.79 5.72
CA GLN A 66 -1.22 18.32 7.00
C GLN A 66 -2.33 17.43 7.56
N THR A 67 -2.73 17.62 8.82
CA THR A 67 -3.99 17.05 9.32
C THR A 67 -5.16 17.71 8.60
N GLU A 68 -6.17 16.93 8.19
CA GLU A 68 -7.38 17.48 7.58
C GLU A 68 -8.28 18.09 8.66
N GLU A 69 -8.45 19.41 8.63
CA GLU A 69 -9.29 20.10 9.63
C GLU A 69 -10.78 19.76 9.51
N VAL A 70 -11.25 19.44 8.30
CA VAL A 70 -12.68 19.27 7.99
C VAL A 70 -13.25 17.97 8.57
N SER A 71 -12.45 16.90 8.65
CA SER A 71 -12.86 15.64 9.27
C SER A 71 -13.00 15.78 10.78
N GLY A 72 -12.22 16.67 11.40
CA GLY A 72 -12.05 16.72 12.85
C GLY A 72 -11.28 15.52 13.41
N ASP A 73 -10.59 14.77 12.55
CA ASP A 73 -9.86 13.54 12.87
C ASP A 73 -8.35 13.74 12.66
N GLU A 74 -7.56 13.49 13.71
CA GLU A 74 -6.10 13.66 13.69
C GLU A 74 -5.36 12.61 12.83
N TYR A 75 -6.02 11.49 12.53
CA TYR A 75 -5.48 10.40 11.71
C TYR A 75 -5.76 10.59 10.21
N VAL A 76 -6.64 11.55 9.87
CA VAL A 76 -6.89 11.92 8.48
C VAL A 76 -5.94 13.03 8.10
N ARG A 77 -5.14 12.76 7.06
CA ARG A 77 -4.21 13.73 6.48
C ARG A 77 -4.70 14.22 5.14
N GLU A 78 -4.31 15.43 4.78
CA GLU A 78 -4.54 16.00 3.47
C GLU A 78 -3.28 16.59 2.82
N LEU A 79 -3.25 16.57 1.49
CA LEU A 79 -2.26 17.21 0.66
C LEU A 79 -2.94 17.90 -0.52
N ARG A 80 -2.58 19.16 -0.77
CA ARG A 80 -3.04 19.93 -1.94
C ARG A 80 -1.86 20.26 -2.81
N ILE A 81 -1.84 19.73 -4.03
CA ILE A 81 -0.76 19.89 -5.00
C ILE A 81 -1.26 20.79 -6.13
N PRO A 82 -0.72 22.01 -6.28
CA PRO A 82 -0.98 22.84 -7.45
C PRO A 82 -0.39 22.17 -8.70
N THR A 83 -1.18 22.07 -9.77
CA THR A 83 -0.76 21.43 -11.03
C THR A 83 -0.86 22.37 -12.24
N GLY A 84 -1.47 23.54 -12.06
CA GLY A 84 -1.56 24.65 -13.01
C GLY A 84 -2.19 25.88 -12.33
N GLU A 85 -2.42 26.97 -13.08
CA GLU A 85 -2.98 28.22 -12.50
C GLU A 85 -4.34 28.05 -11.80
N ALA A 86 -5.17 27.15 -12.31
CA ALA A 86 -6.51 26.88 -11.78
C ALA A 86 -6.75 25.38 -11.57
N GLU A 87 -5.69 24.60 -11.41
CA GLU A 87 -5.75 23.14 -11.34
C GLU A 87 -5.03 22.62 -10.09
N GLU A 88 -5.69 21.73 -9.35
CA GLU A 88 -5.21 21.21 -8.07
C GLU A 88 -5.53 19.72 -7.97
N LEU A 89 -4.57 18.94 -7.48
CA LEU A 89 -4.80 17.61 -6.97
C LEU A 89 -4.94 17.68 -5.44
N HIS A 90 -6.14 17.39 -4.92
CA HIS A 90 -6.41 17.29 -3.49
C HIS A 90 -6.49 15.82 -3.10
N MET A 91 -5.59 15.40 -2.23
CA MET A 91 -5.52 14.04 -1.70
C MET A 91 -5.84 14.08 -0.21
N THR A 92 -6.65 13.13 0.24
CA THR A 92 -6.87 12.86 1.66
C THR A 92 -6.69 11.39 1.92
N TRP A 93 -6.17 11.03 3.09
CA TRP A 93 -6.04 9.63 3.48
C TRP A 93 -6.19 9.44 4.98
N ASP A 94 -6.74 8.30 5.33
CA ASP A 94 -6.94 7.85 6.69
C ASP A 94 -6.04 6.64 6.95
N VAL A 95 -5.13 6.78 7.91
CA VAL A 95 -4.17 5.70 8.27
C VAL A 95 -4.77 4.66 9.21
N THR A 96 -5.97 4.90 9.75
CA THR A 96 -6.70 3.96 10.60
C THR A 96 -7.66 3.09 9.79
N ASP A 97 -8.30 3.68 8.77
CA ASP A 97 -9.25 2.99 7.88
C ASP A 97 -8.62 2.51 6.57
N ASP A 98 -7.31 2.73 6.38
CA ASP A 98 -6.56 2.37 5.18
C ASP A 98 -7.26 2.87 3.91
N SER A 99 -7.67 4.14 3.91
CA SER A 99 -8.44 4.71 2.80
C SER A 99 -7.78 5.96 2.23
N VAL A 100 -7.91 6.17 0.93
CA VAL A 100 -7.35 7.30 0.20
C VAL A 100 -8.40 7.84 -0.76
N ARG A 101 -8.59 9.16 -0.73
CA ARG A 101 -9.38 9.90 -1.70
C ARG A 101 -8.48 10.82 -2.50
N VAL A 102 -8.70 10.88 -3.81
CA VAL A 102 -8.02 11.77 -4.73
C VAL A 102 -9.05 12.53 -5.53
N ARG A 103 -9.02 13.85 -5.43
CA ARG A 103 -9.86 14.77 -6.19
C ARG A 103 -8.99 15.62 -7.08
N HIS A 104 -9.22 15.52 -8.37
CA HIS A 104 -8.63 16.44 -9.33
C HIS A 104 -9.63 17.57 -9.58
N ARG A 105 -9.22 18.81 -9.33
CA ARG A 105 -10.04 20.01 -9.51
C ARG A 105 -9.47 20.88 -10.62
N ARG A 106 -10.36 21.42 -11.45
CA ARG A 106 -10.03 22.43 -12.46
C ARG A 106 -11.06 23.55 -12.42
N ALA A 107 -10.60 24.80 -12.30
CA ALA A 107 -11.43 26.00 -12.18
C ALA A 107 -12.53 25.87 -11.09
N GLY A 108 -12.16 25.31 -9.93
CA GLY A 108 -13.05 25.11 -8.78
C GLY A 108 -14.02 23.92 -8.92
N SER A 109 -14.09 23.26 -10.06
CA SER A 109 -14.92 22.06 -10.27
C SER A 109 -14.12 20.78 -10.07
N VAL A 110 -14.70 19.78 -9.41
CA VAL A 110 -14.11 18.43 -9.34
C VAL A 110 -14.35 17.73 -10.67
N ILE A 111 -13.27 17.39 -11.37
CA ILE A 111 -13.32 16.70 -12.67
C ILE A 111 -13.05 15.19 -12.55
N VAL A 112 -12.33 14.78 -11.50
CA VAL A 112 -12.16 13.37 -11.11
C VAL A 112 -12.28 13.29 -9.60
N ASP A 113 -13.01 12.29 -9.10
CA ASP A 113 -13.08 11.92 -7.69
C ASP A 113 -12.89 10.40 -7.60
N LEU A 114 -11.75 9.99 -7.04
CA LEU A 114 -11.33 8.60 -6.87
C LEU A 114 -11.26 8.30 -5.39
N TYR A 115 -11.90 7.23 -4.95
CA TYR A 115 -11.82 6.74 -3.58
C TYR A 115 -11.41 5.27 -3.57
N ARG A 116 -10.42 4.93 -2.73
CA ARG A 116 -9.96 3.56 -2.54
C ARG A 116 -9.89 3.25 -1.06
N GLU A 117 -10.49 2.13 -0.71
CA GLU A 117 -10.32 1.47 0.59
C GLU A 117 -9.25 0.39 0.46
N GLN A 118 -8.78 -0.12 1.59
CA GLN A 118 -7.72 -1.14 1.65
C GLN A 118 -6.45 -0.67 0.93
N ALA A 119 -6.13 0.62 1.06
CA ALA A 119 -4.89 1.18 0.57
C ALA A 119 -3.73 0.61 1.39
N ILE A 120 -2.72 0.11 0.69
CA ILE A 120 -1.56 -0.56 1.27
C ILE A 120 -0.34 0.35 1.21
N LEU A 121 -0.23 1.12 0.12
CA LEU A 121 0.93 1.97 -0.16
C LEU A 121 0.48 3.28 -0.79
N LEU A 122 1.06 4.38 -0.34
CA LEU A 122 0.93 5.70 -0.95
C LEU A 122 2.32 6.36 -0.99
N ARG A 123 2.93 6.42 -2.17
CA ARG A 123 4.29 6.94 -2.33
C ARG A 123 4.46 7.86 -3.51
N VAL A 124 5.57 8.59 -3.49
CA VAL A 124 6.00 9.43 -4.59
C VAL A 124 7.04 8.71 -5.45
N GLU A 125 6.90 8.82 -6.77
CA GLU A 125 7.88 8.38 -7.74
C GLU A 125 8.37 9.57 -8.58
N ARG A 126 9.69 9.68 -8.74
CA ARG A 126 10.32 10.62 -9.67
C ARG A 126 11.14 9.86 -10.70
N ASN A 127 10.94 10.20 -11.98
CA ASN A 127 11.73 9.66 -13.09
C ASN A 127 12.01 10.79 -14.10
N GLY A 128 13.21 11.38 -14.00
CA GLY A 128 13.57 12.54 -14.81
C GLY A 128 12.65 13.72 -14.53
N THR A 129 11.91 14.16 -15.55
CA THR A 129 10.94 15.27 -15.46
C THR A 129 9.55 14.83 -15.00
N ILE A 130 9.33 13.52 -14.84
CA ILE A 130 8.04 12.96 -14.44
C ILE A 130 8.02 12.82 -12.91
N THR A 131 7.00 13.41 -12.30
CA THR A 131 6.68 13.20 -10.88
C THR A 131 5.28 12.61 -10.79
N ALA A 132 5.14 11.51 -10.05
CA ALA A 132 3.87 10.80 -9.89
C ALA A 132 3.64 10.37 -8.45
N VAL A 133 2.37 10.26 -8.07
CA VAL A 133 1.92 9.56 -6.87
C VAL A 133 1.47 8.16 -7.27
N VAL A 134 1.91 7.16 -6.52
CA VAL A 134 1.51 5.77 -6.70
C VAL A 134 0.79 5.29 -5.47
N MET A 135 -0.41 4.77 -5.68
CA MET A 135 -1.22 4.11 -4.68
C MET A 135 -1.40 2.65 -5.05
N GLU A 136 -1.17 1.75 -4.11
CA GLU A 136 -1.53 0.33 -4.22
C GLU A 136 -2.62 0.03 -3.20
N TYR A 137 -3.60 -0.78 -3.60
CA TYR A 137 -4.76 -1.11 -2.78
C TYR A 137 -5.20 -2.54 -3.02
N GLY A 138 -5.91 -3.14 -2.06
CA GLY A 138 -6.54 -4.44 -2.22
C GLY A 138 -6.25 -5.38 -1.05
N THR A 139 -6.30 -6.67 -1.35
CA THR A 139 -6.21 -7.76 -0.37
C THR A 139 -5.14 -8.77 -0.81
N SER A 140 -5.00 -9.87 -0.06
CA SER A 140 -4.11 -10.98 -0.44
C SER A 140 -4.42 -11.58 -1.81
N ASP A 141 -5.67 -11.46 -2.27
CA ASP A 141 -6.17 -12.20 -3.43
C ASP A 141 -6.32 -11.32 -4.69
N ALA A 142 -6.23 -10.00 -4.52
CA ALA A 142 -6.30 -9.04 -5.63
C ALA A 142 -5.66 -7.71 -5.24
N VAL A 143 -4.89 -7.14 -6.17
CA VAL A 143 -4.19 -5.87 -5.97
C VAL A 143 -4.53 -4.91 -7.11
N GLY A 144 -4.92 -3.70 -6.76
CA GLY A 144 -5.05 -2.60 -7.69
C GLY A 144 -3.90 -1.61 -7.53
N ARG A 145 -3.60 -0.89 -8.62
CA ARG A 145 -2.62 0.18 -8.62
C ARG A 145 -3.18 1.39 -9.34
N VAL A 146 -3.13 2.52 -8.65
CA VAL A 146 -3.38 3.85 -9.20
C VAL A 146 -2.04 4.57 -9.35
N ARG A 147 -1.79 5.10 -10.54
CA ARG A 147 -0.68 6.00 -10.82
C ARG A 147 -1.25 7.35 -11.22
N ILE A 148 -0.94 8.37 -10.45
CA ILE A 148 -1.30 9.76 -10.72
C ILE A 148 -0.02 10.49 -11.11
N GLN A 149 0.23 10.64 -12.40
CA GLN A 149 1.23 11.58 -12.86
C GLN A 149 0.74 12.99 -12.57
N VAL A 150 1.60 13.84 -12.00
CA VAL A 150 1.30 15.23 -11.66
C VAL A 150 2.02 16.19 -12.59
N THR A 151 3.27 15.86 -12.95
CA THR A 151 4.12 16.64 -13.85
C THR A 151 4.60 15.73 -14.98
N PRO A 152 4.59 16.18 -16.25
CA PRO A 152 4.26 17.53 -16.74
C PRO A 152 2.76 17.86 -16.83
N GLU A 153 1.91 16.85 -16.78
CA GLU A 153 0.45 16.98 -16.85
C GLU A 153 -0.20 15.94 -15.95
N VAL A 154 -1.41 16.25 -15.49
CA VAL A 154 -2.17 15.34 -14.62
C VAL A 154 -2.76 14.20 -15.44
N VAL A 155 -2.25 12.99 -15.22
CA VAL A 155 -2.77 11.75 -15.82
C VAL A 155 -3.03 10.76 -14.71
N ILE A 156 -4.26 10.24 -14.64
CA ILE A 156 -4.67 9.27 -13.64
C ILE A 156 -4.93 7.94 -14.36
N GLU A 157 -4.08 6.96 -14.09
CA GLU A 157 -4.28 5.58 -14.51
C GLU A 157 -4.66 4.73 -13.31
N ASP A 158 -5.74 3.98 -13.42
CA ASP A 158 -6.14 2.98 -12.44
C ASP A 158 -6.23 1.60 -13.10
N LYS A 159 -5.51 0.64 -12.53
CA LYS A 159 -5.47 -0.74 -13.02
C LYS A 159 -5.77 -1.67 -11.87
N TYR A 160 -6.85 -2.43 -12.01
CA TYR A 160 -7.16 -3.54 -11.14
C TYR A 160 -6.49 -4.80 -11.69
N LEU A 161 -5.58 -5.41 -10.93
CA LEU A 161 -4.90 -6.64 -11.30
C LEU A 161 -5.57 -7.80 -10.55
N ARG A 162 -6.15 -8.74 -11.30
CA ARG A 162 -6.58 -10.03 -10.76
C ARG A 162 -5.44 -11.03 -10.92
N THR A 163 -5.11 -11.71 -9.84
CA THR A 163 -4.33 -12.94 -9.85
C THR A 163 -5.21 -14.15 -10.11
#